data_AF-A0A1M2VX17-F1
#
_entry.id   AF-A0A1M2VX17-F1
#
_cell.length_a   1.000
_cell.length_b   1.000
_cell.length_c   1.000
_cell.angle_alpha   90.00
_cell.angle_beta   90.00
_cell.angle_gamma   90.00
#
_symmetry.space_group_name_H-M   'P 1'
#
loop_
_entity.id
_entity.type
_entity.pdbx_description
1 polymer ?
#
loop_
_entity_poly.entity_id
_entity_poly.type
_entity_poly.pdbx_seq_one_letter_code
_entity_poly.pdbx_strand_id
1 'polypeptide(L)'
;MKFSTIFFVAAAAVSSVYAAPSAIKARDVNPALVPDFGVVAGTGADGTGNCRGVNGVLIPCACPPPRDQFIAVRLFLSGHRAPAANHVFPFVQSLNANVNAGHMINNPPIAAPFPTGNSKPEQQARIATLLSTLQNLHGPGQGCPAVSTVYGQLQQQINALP
;
A
#
# COMPACT_ATOMS: atom_id res chain seq x y z
N MET A 1 -3.35 36.55 -68.68
CA MET A 1 -2.59 37.01 -67.51
C MET A 1 -3.64 37.58 -66.55
N LYS A 2 -4.23 36.89 -65.56
CA LYS A 2 -3.77 36.06 -64.43
C LYS A 2 -3.36 36.90 -63.20
N PHE A 3 -4.30 37.23 -62.29
CA PHE A 3 -4.11 37.53 -60.85
C PHE A 3 -5.48 37.40 -60.15
N SER A 4 -5.88 36.25 -59.60
CA SER A 4 -5.47 35.54 -58.37
C SER A 4 -6.15 36.07 -57.09
N THR A 5 -7.18 35.35 -56.68
CA THR A 5 -8.01 35.47 -55.47
C THR A 5 -7.18 35.32 -54.19
N ILE A 6 -7.31 36.26 -53.24
CA ILE A 6 -6.69 36.16 -51.91
C ILE A 6 -7.72 35.60 -50.93
N PHE A 7 -7.51 34.36 -50.50
CA PHE A 7 -8.17 33.73 -49.36
C PHE A 7 -7.61 34.32 -48.06
N PHE A 8 -8.47 34.98 -47.26
CA PHE A 8 -8.17 35.27 -45.86
C PHE A 8 -8.42 34.00 -45.03
N VAL A 9 -7.35 33.30 -44.67
CA VAL A 9 -7.39 32.23 -43.67
C VAL A 9 -7.31 32.89 -42.29
N ALA A 10 -8.44 32.96 -41.58
CA ALA A 10 -8.46 33.29 -40.17
C ALA A 10 -7.87 32.11 -39.39
N ALA A 11 -6.69 32.31 -38.79
CA ALA A 11 -6.10 31.36 -37.87
C ALA A 11 -6.93 31.31 -36.57
N ALA A 12 -7.72 30.25 -36.40
CA ALA A 12 -8.34 29.94 -35.13
C ALA A 12 -7.24 29.48 -34.15
N ALA A 13 -6.87 30.35 -33.22
CA ALA A 13 -6.01 30.00 -32.10
C ALA A 13 -6.75 28.97 -31.23
N VAL A 14 -6.35 27.70 -31.32
CA VAL A 14 -6.73 26.67 -30.37
C VAL A 14 -5.99 26.94 -29.06
N SER A 15 -6.67 27.57 -28.10
CA SER A 15 -6.22 27.62 -26.72
C SER A 15 -6.30 26.21 -26.14
N SER A 16 -5.23 25.44 -26.30
CA SER A 16 -5.03 24.20 -25.57
C SER A 16 -4.94 24.53 -24.09
N VAL A 17 -6.05 24.37 -23.37
CA VAL A 17 -6.03 24.26 -21.93
C VAL A 17 -5.33 22.94 -21.64
N TYR A 18 -4.00 22.99 -21.45
CA TYR A 18 -3.29 21.93 -20.74
C TYR A 18 -3.87 21.96 -19.33
N ALA A 19 -4.97 21.22 -19.12
CA ALA A 19 -5.23 20.65 -17.83
C ALA A 19 -4.04 19.72 -17.58
N ALA A 20 -3.00 20.26 -16.93
CA ALA A 20 -2.04 19.42 -16.25
C ALA A 20 -2.90 18.43 -15.46
N PRO A 21 -2.67 17.12 -15.59
CA PRO A 21 -3.30 16.20 -14.67
C PRO A 21 -2.86 16.72 -13.30
N SER A 22 -3.83 17.20 -12.51
CA SER A 22 -3.66 17.32 -11.09
C SER A 22 -3.12 15.97 -10.70
N ALA A 23 -1.83 15.89 -10.44
CA ALA A 23 -1.25 14.74 -9.80
C ALA A 23 -2.08 14.64 -8.53
N ILE A 24 -3.07 13.73 -8.54
CA ILE A 24 -3.71 13.27 -7.34
C ILE A 24 -2.51 12.80 -6.55
N LYS A 25 -2.05 13.64 -5.61
CA LYS A 25 -1.19 13.17 -4.55
C LYS A 25 -2.03 12.05 -3.97
N ALA A 26 -1.64 10.81 -4.27
CA ALA A 26 -2.03 9.71 -3.43
C ALA A 26 -1.83 10.21 -2.01
N ARG A 27 -2.85 10.07 -1.15
CA ARG A 27 -2.65 10.30 0.28
C ARG A 27 -1.74 9.17 0.74
N ASP A 28 -0.45 9.33 0.47
CA ASP A 28 0.56 8.39 0.86
C ASP A 28 0.51 8.33 2.39
N VAL A 29 0.28 7.13 2.90
CA VAL A 29 0.41 6.81 4.31
C VAL A 29 1.80 7.27 4.74
N ASN A 30 1.85 8.09 5.80
CA ASN A 30 3.12 8.49 6.38
C ASN A 30 3.84 7.23 6.93
N PRO A 31 5.02 6.84 6.39
CA PRO A 31 5.71 5.62 6.81
C PRO A 31 6.12 5.64 8.28
N ALA A 32 6.30 6.82 8.89
CA ALA A 32 6.58 6.97 10.31
C ALA A 32 5.42 6.50 11.21
N LEU A 33 4.20 6.43 10.68
CA LEU A 33 3.00 5.92 11.38
C LEU A 33 2.79 4.41 11.20
N VAL A 34 3.66 3.75 10.43
CA VAL A 34 3.68 2.29 10.25
C VAL A 34 4.80 1.77 11.15
N PRO A 35 4.53 1.10 12.26
CA PRO A 35 5.58 0.55 13.12
C PRO A 35 6.37 -0.54 12.39
N ASP A 36 7.53 -0.93 12.94
CA ASP A 36 8.25 -2.10 12.43
C ASP A 36 7.45 -3.39 12.71
N PHE A 37 7.65 -4.42 11.89
CA PHE A 37 6.96 -5.69 12.08
C PHE A 37 7.47 -6.47 13.30
N GLY A 38 8.70 -6.23 13.75
CA GLY A 38 9.34 -6.93 14.87
C GLY A 38 9.54 -8.44 14.63
N VAL A 39 9.25 -8.92 13.42
CA VAL A 39 9.46 -10.29 12.95
C VAL A 39 10.08 -10.19 11.56
N VAL A 40 11.16 -10.94 11.33
CA VAL A 40 11.83 -10.99 10.03
C VAL A 40 11.37 -12.26 9.29
N ALA A 41 10.93 -12.11 8.04
CA ALA A 41 10.51 -13.24 7.21
C ALA A 41 11.61 -14.29 7.09
N GLY A 42 11.23 -15.57 7.04
CA GLY A 42 12.20 -16.67 6.97
C GLY A 42 12.88 -17.05 8.30
N THR A 43 12.63 -16.33 9.40
CA THR A 43 13.29 -16.60 10.69
C THR A 43 12.84 -17.93 11.29
N GLY A 44 13.80 -18.76 11.71
CA GLY A 44 13.52 -20.01 12.42
C GLY A 44 12.75 -21.04 11.59
N ALA A 45 13.07 -21.13 10.29
CA ALA A 45 12.47 -22.09 9.38
C ALA A 45 12.61 -23.54 9.89
N ASP A 46 11.53 -24.32 9.83
CA ASP A 46 11.50 -25.72 10.28
C ASP A 46 11.74 -26.74 9.16
N GLY A 47 11.95 -26.26 7.92
CA GLY A 47 12.13 -27.11 6.73
C GLY A 47 10.84 -27.55 6.05
N THR A 48 9.67 -27.19 6.58
CA THR A 48 8.34 -27.53 6.01
C THR A 48 7.57 -26.33 5.46
N GLY A 49 8.23 -25.18 5.35
CA GLY A 49 7.63 -23.92 4.89
C GLY A 49 7.09 -23.04 6.03
N ASN A 50 7.27 -23.45 7.29
CA ASN A 50 6.89 -22.67 8.45
C ASN A 50 8.09 -22.01 9.11
N CYS A 51 7.86 -20.82 9.63
CA CYS A 51 8.82 -19.95 10.29
C CYS A 51 8.26 -19.48 11.64
N ARG A 52 9.10 -18.87 12.47
CA ARG A 52 8.72 -18.40 13.81
C ARG A 52 8.19 -16.97 13.76
N GLY A 53 6.92 -16.81 14.12
CA GLY A 53 6.32 -15.51 14.43
C GLY A 53 6.43 -15.15 15.90
N VAL A 54 5.64 -14.15 16.29
CA VAL A 54 5.53 -13.68 17.67
C VAL A 54 5.20 -14.85 18.62
N ASN A 55 5.85 -14.89 19.78
CA ASN A 55 5.70 -15.93 20.80
C ASN A 55 6.00 -17.36 20.29
N GLY A 56 6.76 -17.50 19.20
CA GLY A 56 7.16 -18.80 18.66
C GLY A 56 6.07 -19.53 17.87
N VAL A 57 4.93 -18.87 17.60
CA VAL A 57 3.85 -19.43 16.79
C VAL A 57 4.33 -19.61 15.35
N LEU A 58 3.98 -20.76 14.74
CA LEU A 58 4.34 -21.04 13.35
C LEU A 58 3.54 -20.16 12.39
N ILE A 59 4.26 -19.53 11.46
CA ILE A 59 3.72 -18.69 10.39
C ILE A 59 4.30 -19.13 9.04
N PRO A 60 3.65 -18.84 7.90
CA PRO A 60 4.26 -19.05 6.60
C PRO A 60 5.57 -18.28 6.49
N CYS A 61 6.63 -18.88 5.96
CA CYS A 61 7.93 -18.21 5.83
C CYS A 61 7.95 -16.97 4.92
N ALA A 62 6.95 -16.83 4.05
CA ALA A 62 6.73 -15.62 3.24
C ALA A 62 6.17 -14.44 4.05
N CYS A 63 5.81 -14.66 5.33
CA CYS A 63 5.30 -13.65 6.23
C CYS A 63 6.35 -13.21 7.27
N PRO A 64 6.39 -11.91 7.62
CA PRO A 64 5.64 -10.82 7.01
C PRO A 64 6.19 -10.46 5.60
N PRO A 65 5.37 -9.88 4.70
CA PRO A 65 5.90 -9.26 3.49
C PRO A 65 6.91 -8.16 3.88
N PRO A 66 7.81 -7.72 2.97
CA PRO A 66 8.70 -6.61 3.25
C PRO A 66 7.90 -5.30 3.51
N ARG A 67 8.28 -4.59 4.58
CA ARG A 67 7.65 -3.33 5.00
C ARG A 67 7.91 -2.20 4.00
N ASP A 68 9.18 -1.98 3.67
CA ASP A 68 9.66 -0.78 2.96
C ASP A 68 9.95 -0.99 1.47
N GLN A 69 9.46 -2.06 0.85
CA GLN A 69 9.58 -2.18 -0.61
C GLN A 69 8.59 -1.24 -1.29
N PHE A 70 8.89 0.06 -1.26
CA PHE A 70 8.32 1.02 -2.17
C PHE A 70 8.81 0.64 -3.56
N ILE A 71 8.06 -0.16 -4.32
CA ILE A 71 8.24 -0.14 -5.76
C ILE A 71 7.86 1.28 -6.17
N ALA A 72 8.88 2.10 -6.38
CA ALA A 72 8.72 3.42 -6.92
C ALA A 72 7.88 3.28 -8.20
N VAL A 73 6.68 3.85 -8.19
CA VAL A 73 5.92 4.05 -9.42
C VAL A 73 6.71 5.07 -10.25
N ARG A 74 7.68 4.57 -11.02
CA ARG A 74 8.32 5.25 -12.13
C ARG A 74 9.20 4.25 -12.89
N LEU A 75 8.62 3.56 -13.87
CA LEU A 75 8.84 3.86 -15.30
C LEU A 75 8.07 2.86 -16.19
N PHE A 76 6.79 3.13 -16.45
CA PHE A 76 6.02 2.43 -17.49
C PHE A 76 6.29 2.98 -18.91
N LEU A 77 7.45 3.61 -19.15
CA LEU A 77 7.75 4.27 -20.44
C LEU A 77 8.98 3.73 -21.19
N SER A 78 9.58 2.62 -20.77
CA SER A 78 10.74 2.08 -21.50
C SER A 78 10.81 0.57 -21.51
N GLY A 79 9.71 -0.13 -21.83
CA GLY A 79 9.73 -1.47 -22.42
C GLY A 79 10.63 -2.53 -21.76
N HIS A 80 10.98 -2.39 -20.49
CA HIS A 80 11.81 -3.33 -19.77
C HIS A 80 10.88 -4.15 -18.90
N ARG A 81 10.73 -5.43 -19.27
CA ARG A 81 10.12 -6.41 -18.36
C ARG A 81 10.89 -6.35 -17.06
N ALA A 82 10.25 -5.89 -16.00
CA ALA A 82 10.67 -6.24 -14.66
C ALA A 82 10.82 -7.78 -14.63
N PRO A 83 11.96 -8.32 -14.14
CA PRO A 83 12.11 -9.75 -14.05
C PRO A 83 10.98 -10.29 -13.19
N ALA A 84 10.38 -11.40 -13.63
CA ALA A 84 9.42 -12.18 -12.87
C ALA A 84 10.11 -12.73 -11.60
N ALA A 85 10.30 -11.89 -10.60
CA ALA A 85 10.70 -12.27 -9.26
C ALA A 85 9.44 -12.19 -8.42
N ASN A 86 8.84 -13.35 -8.21
CA ASN A 86 8.03 -13.74 -7.06
C ASN A 86 7.04 -12.69 -6.53
N HIS A 87 5.74 -12.96 -6.66
CA HIS A 87 4.62 -12.12 -6.19
C HIS A 87 4.73 -11.73 -4.69
N VAL A 88 5.55 -10.73 -4.38
CA VAL A 88 5.62 -10.09 -3.08
C VAL A 88 4.95 -8.75 -3.25
N PHE A 89 3.63 -8.69 -3.02
CA PHE A 89 2.96 -7.40 -2.88
C PHE A 89 3.56 -6.68 -1.67
N PRO A 90 4.20 -5.52 -1.85
CA PRO A 90 4.82 -4.83 -0.73
C PRO A 90 3.74 -4.24 0.18
N PHE A 91 3.87 -4.44 1.49
CA PHE A 91 2.84 -4.11 2.46
C PHE A 91 2.37 -2.65 2.37
N VAL A 92 3.32 -1.70 2.25
CA VAL A 92 3.00 -0.28 2.18
C VAL A 92 2.22 0.08 0.91
N GLN A 93 2.45 -0.60 -0.20
CA GLN A 93 1.66 -0.37 -1.41
C GLN A 93 0.21 -0.83 -1.22
N SER A 94 -0.01 -2.02 -0.64
CA SER A 94 -1.34 -2.51 -0.31
C SER A 94 -2.05 -1.59 0.69
N LEU A 95 -1.32 -1.11 1.71
CA LEU A 95 -1.83 -0.16 2.69
C LEU A 95 -2.26 1.16 2.04
N ASN A 96 -1.41 1.76 1.19
CA ASN A 96 -1.74 2.97 0.45
C ASN A 96 -2.98 2.79 -0.43
N ALA A 97 -3.08 1.65 -1.13
CA ALA A 97 -4.22 1.35 -1.97
C ALA A 97 -5.51 1.24 -1.15
N ASN A 98 -5.47 0.53 -0.01
CA ASN A 98 -6.61 0.39 0.89
C ASN A 98 -7.06 1.75 1.45
N VAL A 99 -6.12 2.55 1.97
CA VAL A 99 -6.43 3.88 2.56
C VAL A 99 -6.97 4.84 1.51
N ASN A 100 -6.43 4.81 0.29
CA ASN A 100 -6.92 5.62 -0.82
C ASN A 100 -8.33 5.18 -1.29
N ALA A 101 -8.63 3.88 -1.23
CA ALA A 101 -9.97 3.35 -1.51
C ALA A 101 -10.95 3.56 -0.35
N GLY A 102 -10.46 3.85 0.86
CA GLY A 102 -11.24 3.92 2.09
C GLY A 102 -11.65 2.55 2.66
N HIS A 103 -11.23 1.45 2.03
CA HIS A 103 -11.56 0.07 2.40
C HIS A 103 -10.47 -0.90 1.95
N MET A 104 -10.47 -2.12 2.49
CA MET A 104 -9.56 -3.18 2.06
C MET A 104 -9.96 -3.65 0.66
N ILE A 105 -9.12 -3.42 -0.36
CA ILE A 105 -9.48 -3.67 -1.77
C ILE A 105 -9.86 -5.14 -2.02
N ASN A 106 -9.20 -6.07 -1.33
CA ASN A 106 -9.47 -7.51 -1.44
C ASN A 106 -10.46 -8.01 -0.36
N ASN A 107 -11.01 -7.12 0.47
CA ASN A 107 -12.10 -7.41 1.41
C ASN A 107 -12.94 -6.13 1.68
N PRO A 108 -13.68 -5.63 0.68
CA PRO A 108 -14.27 -4.28 0.71
C PRO A 108 -15.21 -3.93 1.87
N PRO A 109 -15.91 -4.88 2.52
CA PRO A 109 -16.69 -4.58 3.71
C PRO A 109 -15.88 -4.03 4.90
N ILE A 110 -14.55 -4.20 4.91
CA ILE A 110 -13.67 -3.71 5.97
C ILE A 110 -13.12 -2.34 5.59
N ALA A 111 -13.44 -1.32 6.39
CA ALA A 111 -12.91 0.04 6.22
C ALA A 111 -11.40 0.12 6.47
N ALA A 112 -10.74 1.08 5.82
CA ALA A 112 -9.30 1.32 5.96
C ALA A 112 -8.98 2.74 6.46
N PRO A 113 -9.48 3.16 7.65
CA PRO A 113 -9.15 4.46 8.21
C PRO A 113 -7.66 4.54 8.58
N PHE A 114 -7.01 5.66 8.27
CA PHE A 114 -5.62 5.89 8.66
C PHE A 114 -5.42 7.33 9.17
N PRO A 115 -5.97 7.66 10.36
CA PRO A 115 -5.84 8.99 10.93
C PRO A 115 -4.39 9.29 11.29
N THR A 116 -4.01 10.56 11.30
CA THR A 116 -2.63 11.01 11.59
C THR A 116 -2.42 11.52 13.01
N GLY A 117 -3.48 11.74 13.79
CA GLY A 117 -3.40 12.21 15.17
C GLY A 117 -2.91 11.13 16.14
N ASN A 118 -2.75 11.50 17.42
CA ASN A 118 -2.14 10.63 18.44
C ASN A 118 -3.11 10.21 19.54
N SER A 119 -4.41 10.45 19.38
CA SER A 119 -5.38 9.98 20.36
C SER A 119 -5.47 8.45 20.35
N LYS A 120 -5.86 7.86 21.49
CA LYS A 120 -6.05 6.41 21.62
C LYS A 120 -6.96 5.84 20.52
N PRO A 121 -8.14 6.42 20.21
CA PRO A 121 -8.99 5.93 19.12
C PRO A 121 -8.31 5.98 17.74
N GLU A 122 -7.52 7.01 17.46
CA GLU A 122 -6.80 7.13 16.19
C GLU A 122 -5.68 6.09 16.07
N GLN A 123 -4.93 5.86 17.15
CA GLN A 123 -3.92 4.83 17.21
C GLN A 123 -4.54 3.43 17.02
N GLN A 124 -5.69 3.17 17.65
CA GLN A 124 -6.46 1.93 17.45
C GLN A 124 -6.91 1.76 16.00
N ALA A 125 -7.46 2.82 15.39
CA ALA A 125 -7.89 2.77 13.99
C ALA A 125 -6.72 2.47 13.04
N ARG A 126 -5.56 3.09 13.27
CA ARG A 126 -4.36 2.79 12.48
C ARG A 126 -3.91 1.35 12.62
N ILE A 127 -3.73 0.86 13.84
CA ILE A 127 -3.19 -0.50 14.05
C ILE A 127 -4.17 -1.57 13.57
N ALA A 128 -5.49 -1.32 13.68
CA ALA A 128 -6.51 -2.17 13.09
C ALA A 128 -6.39 -2.21 11.56
N THR A 129 -6.23 -1.05 10.89
CA THR A 129 -6.02 -0.99 9.43
C THR A 129 -4.73 -1.70 9.01
N LEU A 130 -3.65 -1.60 9.79
CA LEU A 130 -2.40 -2.31 9.53
C LEU A 130 -2.59 -3.83 9.62
N LEU A 131 -3.26 -4.33 10.67
CA LEU A 131 -3.59 -5.75 10.84
C LEU A 131 -4.52 -6.27 9.74
N SER A 132 -5.58 -5.52 9.42
CA SER A 132 -6.50 -5.90 8.35
C SER A 132 -5.82 -5.87 6.97
N THR A 133 -4.87 -4.96 6.73
CA THR A 133 -4.08 -4.98 5.50
C THR A 133 -3.25 -6.26 5.41
N LEU A 134 -2.55 -6.65 6.48
CA LEU A 134 -1.78 -7.90 6.53
C LEU A 134 -2.64 -9.12 6.24
N GLN A 135 -3.83 -9.20 6.85
CA GLN A 135 -4.71 -10.36 6.77
C GLN A 135 -5.48 -10.46 5.45
N ASN A 136 -5.60 -9.36 4.70
CA ASN A 136 -6.42 -9.31 3.49
C ASN A 136 -5.59 -9.04 2.22
N LEU A 137 -4.30 -9.42 2.19
CA LEU A 137 -3.43 -9.18 1.03
C LEU A 137 -3.90 -9.86 -0.26
N HIS A 138 -4.52 -11.04 -0.17
CA HIS A 138 -4.94 -11.82 -1.35
C HIS A 138 -6.44 -12.19 -1.35
N GLY A 139 -7.22 -11.63 -0.43
CA GLY A 139 -8.63 -11.96 -0.22
C GLY A 139 -8.99 -12.00 1.27
N PRO A 140 -10.26 -12.24 1.62
CA PRO A 140 -10.72 -12.27 3.01
C PRO A 140 -9.95 -13.29 3.85
N GLY A 141 -9.09 -12.82 4.76
CA GLY A 141 -8.26 -13.67 5.62
C GLY A 141 -7.15 -14.46 4.91
N GLN A 142 -6.88 -14.20 3.62
CA GLN A 142 -5.90 -14.91 2.79
C GLN A 142 -4.52 -14.22 2.76
N GLY A 143 -4.20 -13.46 3.80
CA GLY A 143 -2.92 -12.77 3.97
C GLY A 143 -2.05 -13.38 5.06
N CYS A 144 -1.18 -12.56 5.64
CA CYS A 144 -0.34 -12.97 6.75
C CYS A 144 -1.12 -12.92 8.07
N PRO A 145 -0.97 -13.93 8.95
CA PRO A 145 -1.61 -13.91 10.26
C PRO A 145 -1.05 -12.79 11.13
N ALA A 146 -1.85 -12.32 12.11
CA ALA A 146 -1.47 -11.21 12.99
C ALA A 146 -0.16 -11.47 13.76
N VAL A 147 0.12 -12.73 14.09
CA VAL A 147 1.35 -13.15 14.79
C VAL A 147 2.61 -13.11 13.90
N SER A 148 2.46 -12.83 12.60
CA SER A 148 3.59 -12.53 11.72
C SER A 148 4.17 -11.13 11.95
N THR A 149 3.55 -10.33 12.81
CA THR A 149 4.06 -9.03 13.23
C THR A 149 3.75 -8.76 14.71
N VAL A 150 4.38 -7.76 15.29
CA VAL A 150 4.11 -7.29 16.66
C VAL A 150 2.85 -6.43 16.78
N TYR A 151 2.09 -6.26 15.69
CA TYR A 151 0.94 -5.34 15.69
C TYR A 151 -0.18 -5.77 16.63
N GLY A 152 -0.37 -7.07 16.85
CA GLY A 152 -1.30 -7.57 17.86
C GLY A 152 -0.91 -7.15 19.29
N GLN A 153 0.39 -7.14 19.59
CA GLN A 153 0.91 -6.68 20.89
C GLN A 153 0.79 -5.15 21.01
N LEU A 154 1.09 -4.42 19.93
CA LEU A 154 0.92 -2.96 19.91
C LEU A 154 -0.54 -2.55 20.09
N GLN A 155 -1.49 -3.29 19.51
CA GLN A 155 -2.92 -3.08 19.75
C GLN A 155 -3.28 -3.22 21.24
N GLN A 156 -2.71 -4.22 21.93
CA GLN A 156 -2.91 -4.39 23.37
C GLN A 156 -2.30 -3.24 24.17
N GLN A 157 -1.10 -2.77 23.80
CA GLN A 157 -0.44 -1.61 24.42
C GLN A 157 -1.28 -0.34 24.26
N ILE A 158 -1.80 -0.08 23.06
CA ILE A 158 -2.68 1.07 22.79
C ILE A 158 -3.98 0.97 23.62
N ASN A 159 -4.54 -0.23 23.76
CA ASN A 159 -5.74 -0.43 24.57
C ASN A 159 -5.51 -0.13 26.06
N ALA A 160 -4.28 -0.32 26.54
CA ALA A 160 -3.87 -0.02 27.91
C ALA A 160 -3.52 1.45 28.17
N LEU A 161 -3.49 2.30 27.13
CA LEU A 161 -3.29 3.75 27.31
C LEU A 161 -4.44 4.35 28.15
N PRO A 162 -4.15 5.35 29.00
CA PRO A 162 -5.15 6.00 29.85
C PRO A 162 -6.25 6.71 29.04
#